data_AF-A0A8D8H9G8-F1
#
_entry.id   AF-A0A8D8H9G8-F1
#
_cell.length_a   1.000
_cell.length_b   1.000
_cell.length_c   1.000
_cell.angle_alpha   90.00
_cell.angle_beta   90.00
_cell.angle_gamma   90.00
#
_symmetry.space_group_name_H-M   'P 1'
#
loop_
_entity.id
_entity.type
_entity.pdbx_description
1 polymer ?
#
loop_
_entity_poly.entity_id
_entity_poly.type
_entity_poly.pdbx_seq_one_letter_code
_entity_poly.pdbx_strand_id
1 'polypeptide(L)'
;NLIVQIMLSNGLLIHVAINPFTGDINRIYFDKYFIGKLISEQITDVIITQTHVLVSYNENQITFVHLQKPTPKRNNLEKIALMDPRIYNVIIGGPTTRKIPKHLVCSHAQDLVIVW
;
A
#
# COMPACT_ATOMS: atom_id res chain seq x y z
N ASN A 1 21.09 0.28 0.02
CA ASN A 1 20.01 -0.51 -0.60
C ASN A 1 18.85 0.41 -0.89
N LEU A 2 18.43 0.46 -2.15
CA LEU A 2 17.14 1.01 -2.56
C LEU A 2 16.09 -0.07 -2.29
N ILE A 3 14.94 0.29 -1.73
CA ILE A 3 13.81 -0.63 -1.58
C ILE A 3 12.72 -0.22 -2.56
N VAL A 4 12.33 -1.15 -3.41
CA VAL A 4 11.14 -1.04 -4.26
C VAL A 4 10.05 -1.91 -3.65
N GLN A 5 8.83 -1.39 -3.62
CA GLN A 5 7.65 -2.08 -3.07
C GLN A 5 6.62 -2.26 -4.19
N ILE A 6 6.07 -3.46 -4.28
CA ILE A 6 5.08 -3.83 -5.29
C ILE A 6 3.94 -4.55 -4.58
N MET A 7 2.71 -4.08 -4.75
CA MET A 7 1.51 -4.77 -4.28
C MET A 7 0.88 -5.53 -5.45
N LEU A 8 0.70 -6.84 -5.31
CA LEU A 8 -0.09 -7.61 -6.27
C LEU A 8 -1.58 -7.46 -5.96
N SER A 9 -2.43 -7.74 -6.95
CA SER A 9 -3.88 -7.57 -6.83
C SER A 9 -4.52 -8.35 -5.67
N ASN A 10 -3.92 -9.47 -5.25
CA ASN A 10 -4.36 -10.26 -4.11
C ASN A 10 -3.88 -9.73 -2.74
N GLY A 11 -3.21 -8.57 -2.69
CA GLY A 11 -2.66 -8.00 -1.47
C GLY A 11 -1.30 -8.57 -1.05
N LEU A 12 -0.61 -9.34 -1.88
CA LEU A 12 0.77 -9.71 -1.61
C LEU A 12 1.67 -8.48 -1.79
N LEU A 13 2.33 -8.05 -0.70
CA LEU A 13 3.31 -6.98 -0.75
C LEU A 13 4.71 -7.57 -0.92
N ILE A 14 5.39 -7.20 -2.00
CA ILE A 14 6.73 -7.64 -2.34
C ILE A 14 7.68 -6.48 -2.10
N HIS A 15 8.73 -6.74 -1.33
CA HIS A 15 9.81 -5.79 -1.13
C HIS A 15 11.07 -6.32 -1.83
N VAL A 16 11.65 -5.50 -2.71
CA VAL A 16 12.86 -5.81 -3.46
C VAL A 16 13.96 -4.85 -3.01
N ALA A 17 15.00 -5.38 -2.37
CA ALA A 17 16.19 -4.63 -2.00
C ALA A 17 17.20 -4.69 -3.14
N ILE A 18 17.54 -3.53 -3.68
CA ILE A 18 18.40 -3.37 -4.86
C ILE A 18 19.67 -2.61 -4.43
N ASN A 19 20.83 -3.02 -4.96
CA ASN A 19 22.05 -2.23 -4.90
C ASN A 19 21.92 -1.02 -5.84
N PRO A 20 21.89 0.23 -5.34
CA PRO A 20 21.68 1.40 -6.19
C PRO A 20 22.82 1.67 -7.17
N PHE A 21 24.02 1.11 -6.95
CA PHE A 21 25.18 1.33 -7.82
C PHE A 21 25.31 0.29 -8.92
N THR A 22 24.96 -0.98 -8.64
CA THR A 22 25.10 -2.08 -9.61
C THR A 22 23.77 -2.49 -10.23
N GLY A 23 22.64 -2.17 -9.60
CA GLY A 23 21.31 -2.65 -9.99
C GLY A 23 20.99 -4.08 -9.53
N ASP A 24 21.93 -4.75 -8.85
CA ASP A 24 21.74 -6.13 -8.41
C ASP A 24 20.63 -6.23 -7.34
N ILE A 25 19.83 -7.30 -7.44
CA ILE A 25 18.84 -7.63 -6.42
C ILE A 25 19.58 -8.33 -5.27
N ASN A 26 19.67 -7.65 -4.14
CA ASN A 26 20.28 -8.20 -2.93
C ASN A 26 19.34 -9.17 -2.20
N ARG A 27 18.04 -8.85 -2.18
CA ARG A 27 17.03 -9.63 -1.45
C ARG A 27 15.63 -9.35 -1.96
N ILE A 28 14.79 -10.39 -1.99
CA ILE A 28 13.34 -10.28 -2.17
C ILE A 28 12.66 -10.78 -0.90
N TYR A 29 11.67 -10.05 -0.41
CA TYR A 29 10.88 -10.40 0.75
C TYR A 29 9.38 -10.29 0.42
N PHE A 30 8.62 -11.33 0.80
CA PHE A 30 7.19 -11.44 0.53
C PHE A 30 6.41 -11.27 1.83
N ASP A 31 5.60 -10.22 1.92
CA ASP A 31 4.72 -9.93 3.04
C ASP A 31 3.26 -10.25 2.67
N LYS A 32 2.69 -11.21 3.38
CA LYS A 32 1.33 -11.71 3.17
C LYS A 32 0.28 -10.98 4.02
N TYR A 33 0.65 -9.92 4.75
CA TYR A 33 -0.22 -9.31 5.76
C TYR A 33 -1.60 -8.90 5.23
N PHE A 34 -1.68 -8.37 4.01
CA PHE A 34 -2.94 -7.87 3.41
C PHE A 34 -3.77 -8.95 2.70
N ILE A 35 -3.21 -10.13 2.46
CA ILE A 35 -3.94 -11.23 1.81
C ILE A 35 -5.15 -11.59 2.66
N GLY A 36 -6.34 -11.54 2.06
CA GLY A 36 -7.61 -11.81 2.74
C GLY A 36 -8.09 -10.74 3.72
N LYS A 37 -7.42 -9.58 3.80
CA LYS A 37 -7.83 -8.44 4.67
C LYS A 37 -8.31 -7.21 3.90
N LEU A 38 -8.09 -7.17 2.60
CA LEU A 38 -8.56 -6.12 1.71
C LEU A 38 -10.00 -6.37 1.29
N ILE A 39 -10.71 -5.32 0.89
CA ILE A 39 -12.12 -5.40 0.50
C ILE A 39 -12.29 -6.16 -0.82
N SER A 40 -11.28 -6.09 -1.70
CA SER A 40 -11.35 -6.61 -3.07
C SER A 40 -9.97 -7.10 -3.53
N GLU A 41 -9.95 -8.15 -4.35
CA GLU A 41 -8.75 -8.63 -5.05
C GLU A 41 -8.53 -7.91 -6.40
N GLN A 42 -9.29 -6.85 -6.66
CA GLN A 42 -9.15 -5.97 -7.82
C GLN A 42 -8.59 -4.61 -7.39
N ILE A 43 -7.38 -4.62 -6.83
CA ILE A 43 -6.65 -3.39 -6.49
C ILE A 43 -6.38 -2.60 -7.78
N THR A 44 -6.72 -1.32 -7.78
CA THR A 44 -6.51 -0.43 -8.93
C THR A 44 -5.31 0.47 -8.76
N ASP A 45 -5.03 0.91 -7.52
CA ASP A 45 -3.86 1.73 -7.20
C ASP A 45 -3.47 1.56 -5.72
N VAL A 46 -2.21 1.89 -5.41
CA VAL A 46 -1.67 1.79 -4.05
C VAL A 46 -0.68 2.92 -3.76
N ILE A 47 -0.81 3.52 -2.59
CA ILE A 47 0.21 4.41 -2.01
C ILE A 47 0.74 3.77 -0.76
N ILE A 48 2.06 3.62 -0.69
CA ILE A 48 2.77 3.07 0.47
C ILE A 48 3.70 4.15 1.00
N THR A 49 3.51 4.53 2.26
CA THR A 49 4.39 5.43 2.99
C THR A 49 4.93 4.75 4.25
N GLN A 50 5.74 5.46 5.03
CA GLN A 50 6.27 4.92 6.29
C GLN A 50 5.19 4.76 7.36
N THR A 51 4.10 5.53 7.26
CA THR A 51 3.08 5.65 8.28
C THR A 51 1.74 5.10 7.82
N HIS A 52 1.51 4.95 6.51
CA HIS A 52 0.23 4.52 5.99
C HIS A 52 0.34 3.71 4.70
N VAL A 53 -0.68 2.88 4.46
CA VAL A 53 -0.95 2.28 3.15
C VAL A 53 -2.36 2.67 2.73
N LEU A 54 -2.51 3.17 1.51
CA LEU A 54 -3.79 3.43 0.87
C LEU A 54 -3.95 2.48 -0.31
N VAL A 55 -5.11 1.85 -0.41
CA VAL A 55 -5.47 0.92 -1.48
C VAL A 55 -6.80 1.35 -2.09
N SER A 56 -6.84 1.54 -3.39
CA SER A 56 -8.07 1.81 -4.13
C SER A 56 -8.52 0.59 -4.91
N TYR A 57 -9.82 0.59 -5.22
CA TYR A 57 -10.47 -0.48 -5.96
C TYR A 57 -11.46 0.10 -6.97
N ASN A 58 -12.05 -0.78 -7.77
CA ASN A 58 -13.18 -0.45 -8.64
C ASN A 58 -14.45 -0.09 -7.85
N GLU A 59 -14.58 -0.59 -6.62
CA GLU A 59 -15.68 -0.34 -5.69
C GLU A 59 -15.68 1.11 -5.16
N ASN A 60 -16.80 1.59 -4.63
CA ASN A 60 -16.93 2.92 -4.01
C ASN A 60 -16.30 3.02 -2.61
N GLN A 61 -15.24 2.26 -2.38
CA GLN A 61 -14.52 2.19 -1.12
C GLN A 61 -13.02 2.24 -1.39
N ILE A 62 -12.27 2.71 -0.40
CA ILE A 62 -10.82 2.57 -0.32
C ILE A 62 -10.46 1.93 1.02
N THR A 63 -9.31 1.29 1.07
CA THR A 63 -8.73 0.82 2.35
C THR A 63 -7.60 1.74 2.74
N PHE A 64 -7.69 2.29 3.95
CA PHE A 64 -6.64 3.03 4.62
C PHE A 64 -6.08 2.20 5.76
N VAL A 65 -4.77 2.08 5.80
CA VAL A 65 -4.05 1.31 6.82
C VAL A 65 -3.13 2.28 7.54
N HIS A 66 -3.34 2.46 8.82
CA HIS A 66 -2.46 3.28 9.66
C HIS A 66 -1.46 2.39 10.40
N LEU A 67 -0.17 2.65 10.21
CA LEU A 67 0.94 1.92 10.80
C LEU A 67 1.35 2.63 12.10
N GLN A 68 0.85 2.13 13.23
CA GLN A 68 0.97 2.83 14.52
C GLN A 68 2.39 2.83 15.09
N LYS A 69 3.21 1.87 14.70
CA LYS A 69 4.62 1.75 15.10
C LYS A 69 5.50 1.77 13.85
N PRO A 70 5.62 2.92 13.18
CA PRO A 70 6.33 3.02 11.91
C PRO A 70 7.84 2.82 12.12
N THR A 71 8.49 2.15 11.18
CA THR A 71 9.92 1.88 11.22
C THR A 71 10.71 3.17 10.96
N PRO A 72 11.66 3.55 11.84
CA PRO A 72 12.43 4.78 11.67
C PRO A 72 13.42 4.71 10.50
N LYS A 73 13.83 3.51 10.09
CA LYS A 73 14.78 3.29 8.98
C LYS A 73 14.04 2.92 7.70
N ARG A 74 14.06 3.81 6.69
CA ARG A 74 13.49 3.56 5.35
C ARG A 74 14.06 2.33 4.64
N ASN A 75 15.26 1.88 5.03
CA ASN A 75 15.95 0.76 4.38
C ASN A 75 15.77 -0.58 5.10
N ASN A 76 14.93 -0.66 6.13
CA ASN A 76 14.61 -1.93 6.78
C ASN A 76 13.42 -2.59 6.08
N LEU A 77 13.61 -3.85 5.68
CA LEU A 77 12.54 -4.74 5.24
C LEU A 77 11.81 -5.25 6.48
N GLU A 78 10.90 -4.44 7.03
CA GLU A 78 10.08 -4.83 8.18
C GLU A 78 8.71 -5.32 7.74
N LYS A 79 8.19 -6.32 8.49
CA LYS A 79 6.88 -6.89 8.23
C LYS A 79 5.81 -5.89 8.63
N ILE A 80 4.79 -5.68 7.80
CA ILE A 80 3.65 -4.81 8.11
C ILE A 80 3.02 -5.20 9.45
N ALA A 81 2.92 -6.51 9.74
CA ALA A 81 2.38 -7.03 11.00
C ALA A 81 3.07 -6.50 12.26
N LEU A 82 4.36 -6.13 12.20
CA LEU A 82 5.12 -5.63 13.34
C LEU A 82 4.89 -4.13 13.60
N MET A 83 4.33 -3.42 12.63
CA MET A 83 4.08 -1.98 12.70
C MET A 83 2.74 -1.64 13.37
N ASP A 84 2.10 -2.62 14.01
CA ASP A 84 0.79 -2.51 14.67
C ASP A 84 -0.27 -1.86 13.76
N PRO A 85 -0.53 -2.44 12.57
CA PRO A 85 -1.39 -1.86 11.55
C PRO A 85 -2.87 -1.86 11.93
N ARG A 86 -3.54 -0.72 11.74
CA ARG A 86 -5.00 -0.58 11.83
C ARG A 86 -5.62 -0.35 10.46
N ILE A 87 -6.56 -1.21 10.09
CA ILE A 87 -7.25 -1.18 8.79
C ILE A 87 -8.59 -0.46 8.94
N TYR A 88 -8.83 0.50 8.06
CA TYR A 88 -10.07 1.25 7.94
C TYR A 88 -10.57 1.16 6.50
N ASN A 89 -11.85 0.84 6.34
CA ASN A 89 -12.51 0.86 5.04
C ASN A 89 -13.36 2.12 4.97
N VAL A 90 -13.07 2.97 3.99
CA VAL A 90 -13.69 4.28 3.85
C VAL A 90 -14.55 4.27 2.60
N ILE A 91 -15.84 4.54 2.78
CA ILE A 91 -16.76 4.74 1.66
C ILE A 91 -16.48 6.12 1.07
N ILE A 92 -16.27 6.15 -0.24
CA ILE A 92 -16.08 7.38 -1.01
C ILE A 92 -17.31 7.63 -1.86
N GLY A 93 -17.66 8.91 -2.03
CA GLY A 93 -18.78 9.31 -2.88
C GLY A 93 -18.53 8.95 -4.34
N GLY A 94 -19.60 8.66 -5.07
CA GLY A 94 -19.52 8.35 -6.50
C GLY A 94 -20.58 7.35 -6.96
N PRO A 95 -20.59 6.99 -8.26
CA PRO A 95 -21.54 6.04 -8.82
C PRO A 95 -21.35 4.65 -8.18
N THR A 96 -22.38 4.13 -7.53
CA THR A 96 -22.34 2.79 -6.91
C THR A 96 -22.55 1.66 -7.91
N THR A 97 -23.20 1.96 -9.04
CA THR A 97 -23.56 0.97 -10.07
C THR A 97 -22.50 0.80 -11.14
N ARG A 98 -21.59 1.77 -11.30
CA ARG A 98 -20.51 1.72 -12.30
C ARG A 98 -19.17 1.50 -11.61
N LYS A 99 -18.56 0.35 -11.88
CA LYS A 99 -17.18 0.05 -11.47
C LYS A 99 -16.21 0.86 -12.33
N ILE A 100 -15.48 1.78 -11.70
CA ILE A 100 -14.49 2.65 -12.34
C ILE A 100 -13.17 2.48 -11.59
N PRO A 101 -12.06 2.17 -12.29
CA PRO A 101 -10.74 2.14 -11.68
C PRO A 101 -10.40 3.48 -11.06
N LYS A 102 -9.87 3.47 -9.83
CA LYS A 102 -9.55 4.69 -9.10
C LYS A 102 -8.05 4.82 -8.91
N HIS A 103 -7.55 6.01 -9.20
CA HIS A 103 -6.18 6.38 -8.96
C HIS A 103 -6.04 7.17 -7.66
N LEU A 104 -4.89 7.05 -7.03
CA LEU A 104 -4.58 7.70 -5.77
C LEU A 104 -3.43 8.67 -5.95
N VAL A 105 -3.59 9.88 -5.41
CA VAL A 105 -2.48 10.84 -5.26
C VAL A 105 -2.52 11.38 -3.84
N CYS A 106 -1.36 11.43 -3.18
CA CYS A 106 -1.24 11.93 -1.82
C CYS A 106 -0.41 13.22 -1.79
N SER A 107 -0.77 14.15 -0.91
CA SER A 107 0.01 15.37 -0.69
C SER A 107 1.41 15.05 -0.15
N HIS A 108 2.36 15.96 -0.36
CA HIS A 108 3.71 15.82 0.21
C HIS A 108 3.68 15.72 1.75
N ALA A 109 2.77 16.46 2.40
CA ALA A 109 2.57 16.44 3.85
C ALA A 109 1.84 15.17 4.34
N GLN A 110 1.31 14.34 3.44
CA GLN A 110 0.58 13.11 3.72
C GLN A 110 -0.69 13.30 4.57
N ASP A 111 -1.30 14.48 4.49
CA ASP A 111 -2.52 14.88 5.18
C ASP A 111 -3.75 14.90 4.28
N LEU A 112 -3.54 14.88 2.96
CA LEU A 112 -4.59 14.90 1.94
C LEU A 112 -4.38 13.79 0.91
N VAL A 113 -5.49 13.25 0.42
CA VAL A 113 -5.54 12.28 -0.66
C VAL A 113 -6.60 12.70 -1.68
N ILE A 114 -6.24 12.61 -2.96
CA ILE A 114 -7.16 12.73 -4.09
C ILE A 114 -7.40 11.31 -4.62
N VAL A 115 -8.68 11.00 -4.84
CA VAL A 115 -9.14 9.77 -5.48
C VAL A 115 -9.93 10.16 -6.73
N TRP A 116 -9.53 9.67 -7.90
CA TRP A 116 -10.18 10.02 -9.18
C TRP A 116 -10.30 8.82 -10.12
#